data_AF-A0A183FVZ4-F1
#
_entry.id   AF-A0A183FVZ4-F1
#
_cell.length_a   1.000
_cell.length_b   1.000
_cell.length_c   1.000
_cell.angle_alpha   90.00
_cell.angle_beta   90.00
_cell.angle_gamma   90.00
#
_symmetry.space_group_name_H-M   'P 1'
#
loop_
_entity.id
_entity.type
_entity.pdbx_description
1 polymer ?
#
loop_
_entity_poly.entity_id
_entity_poly.type
_entity_poly.pdbx_seq_one_letter_code
_entity_poly.pdbx_strand_id
1 'polypeptide(L)'
;MKEAYDRRKDVDVHSLPAVGERVFMKLPCERARRKHPKLTMDWDGPYRVLQANDTSALITKIGAEEEPIKIQYDMLLRCPDEISDEVVSGKTKRKRVRKAYRVTMIRADCNFRDELEFTVQDPSHILHAQFQCRGQDFPAVNGSPSFPLEKCRVAGSIRAVDLISILPHPANCYEVDCMFSAAHILSIWPGPDSVTSKVEQILNPAVKKLDPRAVGFAYSFSRTRCVHIAMMAKLVEPAKIMRNGAVDGGWPSDFKRILEIGWTFARRVKWSEVVESHLFGEVHNRLLLVVPTVLQRMRFMTGGTKTRVFYYSEFSALRTKNDSIFMDDVGVVIIILPPEEPRKVTAWLALLSAINLWATCGAKVLLVNGPRSANTFSWEHVTQKTRSHVLSYLDVRPEHADRIVDLMQRDPGTYDAQSAWATVGVLPDSSQWMSPDSTQMFYNSLCNQVQHVVKLEKLTLTPFRAHKRKEPGEPAPKAGTGEPCPAATRGGNRKHRKRAEARYRDKQRSVVHKLDAVL
;
A
#
# COMPACT_ATOMS: atom_id res chain seq x y z
N MET A 1 22.88 -16.08 23.12
CA MET A 1 24.35 -15.99 22.93
C MET A 1 25.05 -15.93 24.28
N LYS A 2 24.73 -14.95 25.16
CA LYS A 2 25.22 -14.89 26.56
C LYS A 2 25.00 -16.17 27.36
N GLU A 3 23.76 -16.66 27.47
CA GLU A 3 23.46 -17.92 28.18
C GLU A 3 24.20 -19.15 27.63
N ALA A 4 24.54 -19.15 26.34
CA ALA A 4 25.27 -20.24 25.70
C ALA A 4 26.78 -20.12 25.91
N TYR A 5 27.30 -18.91 26.11
CA TYR A 5 28.69 -18.64 26.47
C TYR A 5 28.92 -18.92 27.96
N ASP A 6 28.07 -18.36 28.82
CA ASP A 6 28.13 -18.52 30.29
C ASP A 6 28.10 -20.01 30.67
N ARG A 7 27.26 -20.82 30.00
CA ARG A 7 27.19 -22.28 30.18
C ARG A 7 28.42 -23.03 29.66
N ARG A 8 29.11 -22.52 28.62
CA ARG A 8 30.28 -23.18 28.02
C ARG A 8 31.58 -22.92 28.79
N LYS A 9 31.68 -21.76 29.45
CA LYS A 9 32.87 -21.32 30.19
C LYS A 9 32.68 -21.39 31.71
N ASP A 10 31.60 -22.03 32.16
CA ASP A 10 31.21 -22.18 33.57
C ASP A 10 31.30 -20.86 34.35
N VAL A 11 30.81 -19.79 33.70
CA VAL A 11 30.86 -18.45 34.28
C VAL A 11 29.77 -18.37 35.34
N ASP A 12 30.17 -18.39 36.60
CA ASP A 12 29.25 -18.18 37.72
C ASP A 12 28.58 -16.80 37.55
N VAL A 13 27.26 -16.82 37.41
CA VAL A 13 26.40 -15.66 37.20
C VAL A 13 26.49 -14.68 38.37
N HIS A 14 26.94 -15.15 39.54
CA HIS A 14 27.13 -14.34 40.74
C HIS A 14 28.57 -13.85 40.94
N SER A 15 29.53 -14.28 40.11
CA SER A 15 30.91 -13.83 40.23
C SER A 15 31.10 -12.43 39.65
N LEU A 16 31.42 -11.46 40.52
CA LEU A 16 31.66 -10.08 40.14
C LEU A 16 33.07 -9.94 39.52
N PRO A 17 33.25 -9.14 38.45
CA PRO A 17 34.55 -8.87 37.88
C PRO A 17 35.51 -8.24 38.89
N ALA A 18 36.72 -8.79 39.02
CA ALA A 18 37.76 -8.25 39.88
C ALA A 18 38.48 -7.05 39.24
N VAL A 19 39.14 -6.23 40.06
CA VAL A 19 39.99 -5.13 39.57
C VAL A 19 41.11 -5.70 38.70
N GLY A 20 41.29 -5.13 37.51
CA GLY A 20 42.26 -5.56 36.50
C GLY A 20 41.70 -6.52 35.44
N GLU A 21 40.50 -7.09 35.64
CA GLU A 21 39.87 -7.99 34.68
C GLU A 21 39.36 -7.28 33.43
N ARG A 22 39.24 -8.05 32.33
CA ARG A 22 38.75 -7.56 31.03
C ARG A 22 37.26 -7.82 30.88
N VAL A 23 36.50 -6.82 30.43
CA VAL A 23 35.04 -6.90 30.28
C VAL A 23 34.55 -6.22 28.99
N PHE A 24 33.46 -6.70 28.42
CA PHE A 24 32.67 -6.00 27.40
C PHE A 24 31.52 -5.23 28.05
N MET A 25 31.21 -4.07 27.50
CA MET A 25 30.13 -3.20 27.95
C MET A 25 28.94 -3.29 26.99
N LYS A 26 27.73 -3.38 27.52
CA LYS A 26 26.50 -3.34 26.73
C LYS A 26 26.12 -1.91 26.34
N LEU A 27 25.92 -1.65 25.05
CA LEU A 27 25.53 -0.32 24.58
C LEU A 27 24.02 -0.05 24.78
N PRO A 28 23.60 1.11 25.32
CA PRO A 28 22.20 1.51 25.38
C PRO A 28 21.59 1.62 23.96
N CYS A 29 20.60 0.77 23.66
CA CYS A 29 20.14 0.47 22.31
C CYS A 29 19.28 1.55 21.61
N GLU A 30 19.22 2.79 22.10
CA GLU A 30 18.19 3.74 21.64
C GLU A 30 18.44 4.39 20.27
N ARG A 31 19.68 4.42 19.76
CA ARG A 31 19.98 5.12 18.49
C ARG A 31 20.45 4.25 17.32
N ALA A 32 21.01 3.06 17.56
CA ALA A 32 21.59 2.24 16.48
C ALA A 32 20.56 1.38 15.71
N ARG A 33 19.52 0.89 16.37
CA ARG A 33 18.54 -0.05 15.76
C ARG A 33 17.62 0.56 14.70
N ARG A 34 17.53 1.90 14.62
CA ARG A 34 16.61 2.58 13.70
C ARG A 34 17.00 2.47 12.22
N LYS A 35 18.30 2.38 11.89
CA LYS A 35 18.74 2.41 10.48
C LYS A 35 19.12 1.03 9.92
N HIS A 36 19.76 0.16 10.71
CA HIS A 36 20.16 -1.17 10.26
C HIS A 36 20.03 -2.21 11.40
N PRO A 37 18.81 -2.67 11.74
CA PRO A 37 18.57 -3.54 12.89
C PRO A 37 19.25 -4.92 12.82
N LYS A 38 19.79 -5.30 11.65
CA LYS A 38 20.54 -6.56 11.45
C LYS A 38 22.06 -6.42 11.62
N LEU A 39 22.59 -5.21 11.76
CA LEU A 39 24.03 -4.91 11.79
C LEU A 39 24.46 -4.15 13.05
N THR A 40 23.64 -4.15 14.10
CA THR A 40 23.98 -3.51 15.38
C THR A 40 24.68 -4.51 16.29
N MET A 41 25.92 -4.21 16.67
CA MET A 41 26.60 -4.91 17.76
C MET A 41 26.04 -4.38 19.08
N ASP A 42 25.49 -5.28 19.91
CA ASP A 42 24.87 -4.90 21.20
C ASP A 42 25.93 -4.70 22.32
N TRP A 43 27.19 -5.04 22.05
CA TRP A 43 28.33 -4.99 22.98
C TRP A 43 29.52 -4.23 22.37
N ASP A 44 30.21 -3.45 23.20
CA ASP A 44 31.42 -2.70 22.89
C ASP A 44 32.56 -3.11 23.86
N GLY A 45 33.81 -2.82 23.50
CA GLY A 45 34.99 -3.19 24.28
C GLY A 45 35.81 -4.30 23.62
N PRO A 46 36.99 -4.63 24.15
CA PRO A 46 37.23 -4.86 25.58
C PRO A 46 37.60 -3.61 26.40
N TYR A 47 37.18 -3.62 27.66
CA TYR A 47 37.47 -2.64 28.71
C TYR A 47 38.24 -3.31 29.86
N ARG A 48 38.98 -2.53 30.64
CA ARG A 48 39.66 -2.97 31.86
C ARG A 48 39.00 -2.37 33.09
N VAL A 49 38.73 -3.19 34.11
CA VAL A 49 38.16 -2.75 35.39
C VAL A 49 39.24 -2.07 36.23
N LEU A 50 39.04 -0.80 36.58
CA LEU A 50 39.94 -0.03 37.44
C LEU A 50 39.54 -0.11 38.91
N GLN A 51 38.23 -0.12 39.19
CA GLN A 51 37.68 -0.22 40.55
C GLN A 51 36.39 -1.03 40.51
N ALA A 52 36.18 -1.84 41.54
CA ALA A 52 34.99 -2.66 41.72
C ALA A 52 34.32 -2.30 43.05
N ASN A 53 33.05 -1.87 42.98
CA ASN A 53 32.19 -1.63 44.14
C ASN A 53 31.11 -2.72 44.20
N ASP A 54 30.30 -2.79 45.25
CA ASP A 54 29.30 -3.88 45.40
C ASP A 54 28.26 -3.96 44.26
N THR A 55 27.97 -2.85 43.58
CA THR A 55 26.89 -2.75 42.56
C THR A 55 27.34 -2.21 41.20
N SER A 56 28.60 -1.81 41.07
CA SER A 56 29.13 -1.19 39.84
C SER A 56 30.64 -1.28 39.76
N ALA A 57 31.17 -1.23 38.54
CA ALA A 57 32.60 -1.14 38.26
C ALA A 57 32.93 0.15 37.50
N LEU A 58 34.10 0.72 37.78
CA LEU A 58 34.71 1.78 36.99
C LEU A 58 35.59 1.13 35.92
N ILE A 59 35.28 1.33 34.65
CA ILE A 59 35.96 0.69 33.53
C ILE A 59 36.60 1.72 32.60
N THR A 60 37.73 1.38 31.98
CA THR A 60 38.35 2.18 30.92
C THR A 60 38.60 1.36 29.66
N LYS A 61 38.52 1.98 28.49
CA LYS A 61 38.62 1.29 27.20
C LYS A 61 40.08 0.93 26.90
N ILE A 62 40.34 -0.32 26.52
CA ILE A 62 41.70 -0.74 26.20
C ILE A 62 42.08 -0.17 24.83
N GLY A 63 43.17 0.60 24.77
CA GLY A 63 43.71 1.17 23.52
C GLY A 63 43.10 2.51 23.08
N ALA A 64 42.26 3.15 23.89
CA ALA A 64 41.75 4.50 23.64
C ALA A 64 41.88 5.35 24.91
N GLU A 65 42.35 6.60 24.78
CA GLU A 65 42.41 7.58 25.88
C GLU A 65 41.01 8.17 26.14
N GLU A 66 40.09 7.33 26.61
CA GLU A 66 38.74 7.73 27.01
C GLU A 66 38.63 7.82 28.53
N GLU A 67 37.80 8.74 29.03
CA GLU A 67 37.57 8.91 30.48
C GLU A 67 36.91 7.65 31.09
N PRO A 68 37.32 7.20 32.29
CA PRO A 68 36.74 6.04 32.93
C PRO A 68 35.23 6.17 33.19
N ILE A 69 34.47 5.14 32.84
CA ILE A 69 33.00 5.14 32.94
C ILE A 69 32.57 4.20 34.07
N LYS A 70 31.67 4.66 34.94
CA LYS A 70 31.09 3.84 36.02
C LYS A 70 29.82 3.14 35.54
N ILE A 71 29.80 1.81 35.60
CA ILE A 71 28.76 0.97 34.98
C ILE A 71 28.33 -0.14 35.94
N GLN A 72 27.03 -0.43 35.96
CA GLN A 72 26.47 -1.54 36.74
C GLN A 72 26.87 -2.90 36.15
N TYR A 73 27.09 -3.89 37.01
CA TYR A 73 27.56 -5.22 36.59
C TYR A 73 26.66 -5.93 35.57
N ASP A 74 25.34 -5.67 35.61
CA ASP A 74 24.37 -6.24 34.66
C ASP A 74 24.64 -5.84 33.20
N MET A 75 25.42 -4.78 32.99
CA MET A 75 25.81 -4.27 31.68
C MET A 75 27.24 -4.69 31.28
N LEU A 76 27.90 -5.53 32.08
CA LEU A 76 29.25 -6.01 31.84
C LEU A 76 29.26 -7.52 31.54
N LEU A 77 30.21 -7.95 30.71
CA LEU A 77 30.44 -9.36 30.39
C LEU A 77 31.94 -9.64 30.42
N ARG A 78 32.42 -10.62 31.18
CA ARG A 78 33.85 -10.97 31.19
C ARG A 78 34.34 -11.32 29.78
N CYS A 79 35.47 -10.74 29.40
CA CYS A 79 36.14 -10.99 28.13
C CYS A 79 36.91 -12.32 28.21
N PRO A 80 36.74 -13.25 27.25
CA PRO A 80 37.56 -14.44 27.16
C PRO A 80 39.05 -14.11 26.99
N ASP A 81 39.91 -14.97 27.52
CA ASP A 81 41.35 -14.73 27.50
C ASP A 81 41.97 -14.76 26.11
N GLU A 82 41.30 -15.43 25.17
CA GLU A 82 41.75 -15.66 23.80
C GLU A 82 41.64 -14.44 22.88
N ILE A 83 41.10 -13.31 23.36
CA ILE A 83 40.98 -12.06 22.58
C ILE A 83 42.20 -11.18 22.84
N SER A 84 42.95 -10.87 21.77
CA SER A 84 44.12 -9.98 21.79
C SER A 84 43.72 -8.51 21.95
N ASP A 85 44.60 -7.71 22.56
CA ASP A 85 44.43 -6.27 22.77
C ASP A 85 44.75 -5.43 21.50
N GLU A 86 45.06 -6.09 20.38
CA GLU A 86 45.35 -5.41 19.11
C GLU A 86 44.10 -4.76 18.49
N VAL A 87 44.23 -3.48 18.12
CA VAL A 87 43.16 -2.73 17.45
C VAL A 87 42.89 -3.31 16.07
N VAL A 88 41.75 -3.98 15.90
CA VAL A 88 41.32 -4.54 14.61
C VAL A 88 40.94 -3.41 13.65
N SER A 89 41.88 -3.01 12.79
CA SER A 89 41.59 -2.08 11.69
C SER A 89 40.89 -2.80 10.52
N GLY A 90 39.67 -2.37 10.19
CA GLY A 90 38.92 -2.95 9.07
C GLY A 90 39.58 -2.65 7.72
N LYS A 91 40.06 -3.67 7.01
CA LYS A 91 40.70 -3.56 5.68
C LYS A 91 39.77 -3.09 4.55
N THR A 92 38.49 -2.85 4.80
CA THR A 92 37.53 -2.43 3.77
C THR A 92 37.31 -0.92 3.79
N LYS A 93 38.09 -0.17 3.01
CA LYS A 93 37.70 1.19 2.58
C LYS A 93 36.52 1.07 1.61
N ARG A 94 35.28 1.12 2.11
CA ARG A 94 34.13 1.38 1.24
C ARG A 94 34.32 2.75 0.58
N LYS A 95 34.48 2.76 -0.74
CA LYS A 95 34.34 3.99 -1.55
C LYS A 95 33.01 4.64 -1.16
N ARG A 96 33.08 5.78 -0.47
CA ARG A 96 31.91 6.63 -0.19
C ARG A 96 31.36 7.07 -1.54
N VAL A 97 30.24 6.48 -1.97
CA VAL A 97 29.35 7.17 -2.91
C VAL A 97 28.86 8.40 -2.14
N ARG A 98 29.28 9.60 -2.56
CA ARG A 98 28.80 10.86 -1.98
C ARG A 98 27.28 10.90 -2.15
N LYS A 99 26.55 10.73 -1.06
CA LYS A 99 25.17 11.21 -0.94
C LYS A 99 25.28 12.71 -0.70
N ALA A 100 25.20 13.50 -1.76
CA ALA A 100 25.17 14.95 -1.66
C ALA A 100 23.75 15.38 -1.27
N TYR A 101 23.52 15.59 0.02
CA TYR A 101 22.50 16.51 0.52
C TYR A 101 23.22 17.52 1.40
N ARG A 102 23.75 18.56 0.75
CA ARG A 102 23.97 19.87 1.34
C ARG A 102 23.64 20.87 0.24
N VAL A 103 22.45 21.46 0.35
CA VAL A 103 22.13 22.72 -0.28
C VAL A 103 23.02 23.74 0.41
N THR A 104 24.14 24.06 -0.22
CA THR A 104 24.84 25.31 0.04
C THR A 104 24.47 26.20 -1.13
N MET A 105 23.74 27.28 -0.87
CA MET A 105 23.50 28.33 -1.87
C MET A 105 24.85 28.93 -2.25
N ILE A 106 25.42 28.46 -3.36
CA ILE A 106 26.49 29.15 -4.06
C ILE A 106 25.79 29.94 -5.16
N ARG A 107 25.58 31.23 -4.91
CA ARG A 107 25.47 32.22 -5.98
C ARG A 107 26.83 32.24 -6.68
N ALA A 108 26.90 31.62 -7.85
CA ALA A 108 27.98 31.82 -8.78
C ALA A 108 27.38 31.86 -10.18
N ASP A 109 27.19 33.07 -10.68
CA ASP A 109 27.18 33.34 -12.11
C ASP A 109 28.54 32.88 -12.66
N CYS A 110 28.58 31.71 -13.28
CA CYS A 110 29.69 31.32 -14.14
C CYS A 110 29.20 30.35 -15.22
N ASN A 111 29.13 30.87 -16.44
CA ASN A 111 28.88 30.17 -17.68
C ASN A 111 30.00 29.14 -17.95
N PHE A 112 29.78 27.88 -17.59
CA PHE A 112 30.39 26.74 -18.27
C PHE A 112 29.26 25.93 -18.89
N ARG A 113 28.97 26.19 -20.18
CA ARG A 113 28.04 25.37 -20.97
C ARG A 113 28.73 24.03 -21.24
N ASP A 114 28.40 23.02 -20.44
CA ASP A 114 28.70 21.63 -20.76
C ASP A 114 27.99 21.26 -22.08
N GLU A 115 28.71 20.66 -23.04
CA GLU A 115 28.24 20.23 -24.38
C GLU A 115 27.07 19.21 -24.34
N LEU A 116 26.52 18.90 -23.17
CA LEU A 116 25.48 17.91 -22.91
C LEU A 116 24.16 18.52 -22.39
N GLU A 117 24.05 19.84 -22.29
CA GLU A 117 22.83 20.54 -21.86
C GLU A 117 22.14 21.26 -23.05
N PHE A 118 20.80 21.23 -23.09
CA PHE A 118 20.00 22.08 -23.97
C PHE A 118 18.86 22.74 -23.20
N THR A 119 18.47 23.93 -23.65
CA THR A 119 17.44 24.75 -23.01
C THR A 119 16.20 24.84 -23.89
N VAL A 120 15.05 24.59 -23.27
CA VAL A 120 13.72 24.73 -23.85
C VAL A 120 13.11 25.98 -23.22
N GLN A 121 13.11 27.12 -23.93
CA GLN A 121 12.82 28.41 -23.30
C GLN A 121 11.34 28.69 -23.08
N ASP A 122 10.49 28.34 -24.05
CA ASP A 122 9.09 28.72 -24.07
C ASP A 122 8.17 27.60 -24.61
N PRO A 123 6.84 27.73 -24.46
CA PRO A 123 5.85 26.73 -24.88
C PRO A 123 5.82 26.40 -26.38
N SER A 124 6.40 27.22 -27.25
CA SER A 124 6.48 26.92 -28.69
C SER A 124 7.51 25.83 -28.99
N HIS A 125 8.50 25.64 -28.11
CA HIS A 125 9.50 24.61 -28.29
C HIS A 125 8.87 23.21 -28.16
N ILE A 126 9.13 22.32 -29.11
CA ILE A 126 8.48 21.00 -29.23
C ILE A 126 8.62 20.12 -27.97
N LEU A 127 9.73 20.25 -27.26
CA LEU A 127 9.99 19.54 -25.99
C LEU A 127 9.60 20.32 -24.73
N HIS A 128 8.87 21.43 -24.87
CA HIS A 128 8.35 22.13 -23.70
C HIS A 128 7.24 21.32 -23.04
N ALA A 129 7.14 21.39 -21.70
CA ALA A 129 6.14 20.60 -20.98
C ALA A 129 4.70 21.01 -21.34
N GLN A 130 4.50 22.28 -21.73
CA GLN A 130 3.22 22.81 -22.19
C GLN A 130 3.07 22.84 -23.72
N PHE A 131 4.00 22.22 -24.46
CA PHE A 131 3.89 22.17 -25.92
C PHE A 131 2.60 21.43 -26.33
N GLN A 132 1.85 22.07 -27.22
CA GLN A 132 0.62 21.51 -27.79
C GLN A 132 0.82 21.28 -29.29
N CYS A 133 0.67 20.03 -29.72
CA CYS A 133 0.81 19.64 -31.11
C CYS A 133 -0.52 19.87 -31.86
N ARG A 134 -0.58 20.97 -32.59
CA ARG A 134 -1.75 21.44 -33.38
C ARG A 134 -1.51 21.35 -34.89
N GLY A 135 -0.49 20.60 -35.33
CA GLY A 135 -0.12 20.48 -36.74
C GLY A 135 0.79 21.59 -37.26
N GLN A 136 1.46 22.32 -36.37
CA GLN A 136 2.48 23.30 -36.75
C GLN A 136 3.64 22.67 -37.50
N ASP A 137 4.39 23.47 -38.26
CA ASP A 137 5.56 22.99 -38.98
C ASP A 137 6.67 22.54 -38.02
N PHE A 138 7.50 21.60 -38.49
CA PHE A 138 8.72 21.27 -37.78
C PHE A 138 9.74 22.40 -37.99
N PRO A 139 10.36 22.94 -36.93
CA PRO A 139 11.26 24.07 -37.04
C PRO A 139 12.53 23.69 -37.79
N ALA A 140 13.19 24.70 -38.39
CA ALA A 140 14.52 24.51 -38.95
C ALA A 140 15.52 24.16 -37.83
N VAL A 141 16.27 23.07 -38.01
CA VAL A 141 17.28 22.61 -37.03
C VAL A 141 18.57 22.27 -37.79
N ASN A 142 19.72 22.70 -37.27
CA ASN A 142 21.05 22.41 -37.83
C ASN A 142 21.18 22.72 -39.34
N GLY A 143 20.61 23.85 -39.79
CA GLY A 143 20.66 24.26 -41.20
C GLY A 143 19.69 23.54 -42.13
N SER A 144 18.93 22.55 -41.64
CA SER A 144 17.83 21.96 -42.41
C SER A 144 16.63 22.91 -42.43
N PRO A 145 15.93 23.07 -43.57
CA PRO A 145 14.76 23.92 -43.65
C PRO A 145 13.61 23.36 -42.79
N SER A 146 12.70 24.24 -42.38
CA SER A 146 11.43 23.82 -41.79
C SER A 146 10.61 23.04 -42.81
N PHE A 147 9.81 22.09 -42.34
CA PHE A 147 8.93 21.30 -43.21
C PHE A 147 7.56 21.08 -42.55
N PRO A 148 6.49 20.95 -43.35
CA PRO A 148 5.15 20.88 -42.84
C PRO A 148 4.83 19.52 -42.18
N LEU A 149 4.11 19.58 -41.06
CA LEU A 149 3.62 18.41 -40.32
C LEU A 149 2.12 18.56 -39.97
N GLU A 150 1.34 19.12 -40.88
CA GLU A 150 -0.08 19.45 -40.69
C GLU A 150 -0.95 18.27 -40.24
N LYS A 151 -0.57 17.04 -40.63
CA LYS A 151 -1.27 15.79 -40.29
C LYS A 151 -1.02 15.32 -38.85
N CYS A 152 0.03 15.80 -38.20
CA CYS A 152 0.33 15.46 -36.81
C CYS A 152 -0.38 16.45 -35.89
N ARG A 153 -1.61 16.11 -35.47
CA ARG A 153 -2.45 16.90 -34.55
C ARG A 153 -2.81 16.04 -33.36
N VAL A 154 -2.07 16.20 -32.27
CA VAL A 154 -2.20 15.33 -31.09
C VAL A 154 -2.99 15.99 -29.97
N ALA A 155 -2.85 17.32 -29.79
CA ALA A 155 -3.65 18.06 -28.82
C ALA A 155 -5.16 17.93 -29.15
N GLY A 156 -6.01 17.75 -28.14
CA GLY A 156 -7.44 17.46 -28.29
C GLY A 156 -7.79 16.05 -28.84
N SER A 157 -6.83 15.27 -29.35
CA SER A 157 -7.10 13.92 -29.87
C SER A 157 -6.93 12.82 -28.83
N ILE A 158 -6.12 13.08 -27.80
CA ILE A 158 -5.80 12.12 -26.75
C ILE A 158 -6.66 12.40 -25.53
N ARG A 159 -7.25 11.34 -24.98
CA ARG A 159 -7.98 11.36 -23.72
C ARG A 159 -7.20 10.64 -22.63
N ALA A 160 -7.54 10.90 -21.38
CA ALA A 160 -6.90 10.24 -20.25
C ALA A 160 -7.03 8.70 -20.30
N VAL A 161 -8.12 8.18 -20.87
CA VAL A 161 -8.30 6.73 -21.10
C VAL A 161 -7.21 6.11 -21.99
N ASP A 162 -6.63 6.89 -22.91
CA ASP A 162 -5.52 6.43 -23.77
C ASP A 162 -4.20 6.27 -23.00
N LEU A 163 -4.06 6.97 -21.87
CA LEU A 163 -2.94 6.82 -20.94
C LEU A 163 -3.19 5.66 -19.96
N ILE A 164 -4.40 5.61 -19.39
CA ILE A 164 -4.80 4.65 -18.36
C ILE A 164 -6.22 4.19 -18.65
N SER A 165 -6.34 2.98 -19.20
CA SER A 165 -7.61 2.43 -19.69
C SER A 165 -8.65 2.17 -18.60
N ILE A 166 -8.22 2.01 -17.34
CA ILE A 166 -9.12 1.72 -16.21
C ILE A 166 -9.66 2.97 -15.51
N LEU A 167 -9.35 4.17 -16.02
CA LEU A 167 -9.86 5.41 -15.40
C LEU A 167 -11.39 5.43 -15.46
N PRO A 168 -12.06 5.81 -14.36
CA PRO A 168 -13.51 5.97 -14.34
C PRO A 168 -13.94 7.31 -14.97
N HIS A 169 -15.21 7.40 -15.34
CA HIS A 169 -15.83 8.67 -15.74
C HIS A 169 -15.97 9.62 -14.53
N PRO A 170 -15.79 10.95 -14.68
CA PRO A 170 -15.48 11.67 -15.91
C PRO A 170 -13.98 11.84 -16.22
N ALA A 171 -13.08 11.38 -15.33
CA ALA A 171 -11.64 11.50 -15.55
C ALA A 171 -11.16 10.83 -16.84
N ASN A 172 -11.78 9.72 -17.27
CA ASN A 172 -11.43 9.01 -18.50
C ASN A 172 -11.58 9.85 -19.79
N CYS A 173 -12.50 10.82 -19.77
CA CYS A 173 -12.77 11.73 -20.88
C CYS A 173 -11.92 13.00 -20.84
N TYR A 174 -11.10 13.20 -19.81
CA TYR A 174 -10.27 14.39 -19.67
C TYR A 174 -9.27 14.50 -20.84
N GLU A 175 -9.21 15.67 -21.46
CA GLU A 175 -8.39 15.93 -22.64
C GLU A 175 -6.92 16.11 -22.26
N VAL A 176 -6.05 15.48 -23.03
CA VAL A 176 -4.59 15.49 -22.81
C VAL A 176 -3.92 16.28 -23.92
N ASP A 177 -3.86 17.60 -23.74
CA ASP A 177 -3.35 18.50 -24.78
C ASP A 177 -1.84 18.61 -24.85
N CYS A 178 -1.17 18.37 -23.72
CA CYS A 178 0.25 18.54 -23.61
C CYS A 178 0.89 17.49 -22.69
N MET A 179 2.21 17.44 -22.79
CA MET A 179 3.10 16.63 -21.98
C MET A 179 2.83 16.72 -20.49
N PHE A 180 2.56 17.94 -20.03
CA PHE A 180 2.30 18.24 -18.64
C PHE A 180 0.95 17.68 -18.16
N SER A 181 -0.12 17.79 -18.95
CA SER A 181 -1.43 17.21 -18.62
C SER A 181 -1.34 15.69 -18.49
N ALA A 182 -0.60 15.03 -19.39
CA ALA A 182 -0.34 13.60 -19.30
C ALA A 182 0.42 13.24 -18.02
N ALA A 183 1.50 13.96 -17.71
CA ALA A 183 2.32 13.72 -16.53
C ALA A 183 1.55 13.94 -15.22
N HIS A 184 0.64 14.91 -15.18
CA HIS A 184 -0.23 15.18 -14.04
C HIS A 184 -1.14 13.98 -13.71
N ILE A 185 -1.83 13.44 -14.72
CA ILE A 185 -2.69 12.25 -14.58
C ILE A 185 -1.87 11.05 -14.09
N LEU A 186 -0.72 10.81 -14.73
CA LEU A 186 0.21 9.72 -14.39
C LEU A 186 0.86 9.88 -13.01
N SER A 187 0.84 11.08 -12.42
CA SER A 187 1.32 11.34 -11.06
C SER A 187 0.24 11.11 -10.01
N ILE A 188 -1.02 11.42 -10.33
CA ILE A 188 -2.15 11.26 -9.40
C ILE A 188 -2.56 9.81 -9.26
N TRP A 189 -2.80 9.12 -10.38
CA TRP A 189 -3.41 7.80 -10.38
C TRP A 189 -2.69 6.75 -9.52
N PRO A 190 -1.35 6.57 -9.63
CA PRO A 190 -0.64 5.59 -8.79
C PRO A 190 -0.43 6.06 -7.35
N GLY A 191 -0.82 7.30 -7.00
CA GLY A 191 -0.68 7.84 -5.66
C GLY A 191 -1.57 7.12 -4.62
N PRO A 192 -1.39 7.43 -3.32
CA PRO A 192 -2.44 7.15 -2.33
C PRO A 192 -3.69 8.00 -2.64
N ASP A 193 -4.78 7.79 -1.89
CA ASP A 193 -6.13 8.38 -2.03
C ASP A 193 -7.14 7.45 -2.71
N SER A 194 -8.43 7.68 -2.42
CA SER A 194 -9.56 6.96 -2.99
C SER A 194 -9.74 7.25 -4.49
N VAL A 195 -10.48 6.38 -5.18
CA VAL A 195 -10.76 6.55 -6.62
C VAL A 195 -11.42 7.89 -6.87
N THR A 196 -12.46 8.23 -6.09
CA THR A 196 -13.19 9.51 -6.24
C THR A 196 -12.28 10.72 -6.04
N SER A 197 -11.45 10.72 -5.00
CA SER A 197 -10.53 11.84 -4.75
C SER A 197 -9.52 12.00 -5.88
N LYS A 198 -9.00 10.89 -6.43
CA LYS A 198 -8.09 10.94 -7.58
C LYS A 198 -8.77 11.48 -8.84
N VAL A 199 -10.02 11.11 -9.08
CA VAL A 199 -10.82 11.64 -10.19
C VAL A 199 -10.98 13.16 -10.05
N GLU A 200 -11.37 13.63 -8.87
CA GLU A 200 -11.48 15.07 -8.58
C GLU A 200 -10.14 15.79 -8.76
N GLN A 201 -9.04 15.19 -8.29
CA GLN A 201 -7.70 15.74 -8.46
C GLN A 201 -7.29 15.84 -9.94
N ILE A 202 -7.60 14.83 -10.75
CA ILE A 202 -7.30 14.83 -12.21
C ILE A 202 -8.06 15.95 -12.92
N LEU A 203 -9.32 16.17 -12.55
CA LEU A 203 -10.17 17.18 -13.18
C LEU A 203 -9.86 18.60 -12.69
N ASN A 204 -9.08 18.77 -11.62
CA ASN A 204 -8.81 20.05 -10.99
C ASN A 204 -7.38 20.56 -11.31
N PRO A 205 -7.21 21.53 -12.22
CA PRO A 205 -5.89 22.08 -12.59
C PRO A 205 -5.15 22.80 -11.45
N ALA A 206 -5.85 23.13 -10.36
CA ALA A 206 -5.24 23.73 -9.18
C ALA A 206 -4.38 22.73 -8.39
N VAL A 207 -4.60 21.42 -8.55
CA VAL A 207 -3.83 20.40 -7.86
C VAL A 207 -2.42 20.33 -8.45
N LYS A 208 -1.42 20.81 -7.71
CA LYS A 208 -0.02 20.83 -8.16
C LYS A 208 0.74 19.56 -7.76
N LYS A 209 0.36 18.43 -8.37
CA LYS A 209 1.00 17.13 -8.13
C LYS A 209 1.72 16.65 -9.39
N LEU A 210 3.04 16.46 -9.28
CA LEU A 210 3.88 15.98 -10.36
C LEU A 210 5.03 15.12 -9.82
N ASP A 211 5.22 13.95 -10.42
CA ASP A 211 6.33 13.04 -10.11
C ASP A 211 7.31 12.94 -11.30
N PRO A 212 8.64 12.90 -11.07
CA PRO A 212 9.60 12.79 -12.16
C PRO A 212 9.41 11.55 -13.05
N ARG A 213 9.00 10.40 -12.50
CA ARG A 213 8.76 9.19 -13.31
C ARG A 213 7.54 9.38 -14.19
N ALA A 214 6.48 9.98 -13.67
CA ALA A 214 5.28 10.29 -14.44
C ALA A 214 5.58 11.24 -15.61
N VAL A 215 6.44 12.24 -15.41
CA VAL A 215 6.94 13.07 -16.52
C VAL A 215 7.67 12.23 -17.56
N GLY A 216 8.54 11.32 -17.13
CA GLY A 216 9.26 10.48 -18.07
C GLY A 216 8.35 9.51 -18.84
N PHE A 217 7.33 8.95 -18.18
CA PHE A 217 6.28 8.17 -18.83
C PHE A 217 5.48 8.99 -19.83
N ALA A 218 5.12 10.23 -19.50
CA ALA A 218 4.44 11.14 -20.42
C ALA A 218 5.28 11.42 -21.67
N TYR A 219 6.62 11.56 -21.53
CA TYR A 219 7.50 11.83 -22.69
C TYR A 219 7.60 10.59 -23.55
N SER A 220 7.76 9.43 -22.92
CA SER A 220 7.75 8.15 -23.62
C SER A 220 6.44 7.93 -24.37
N PHE A 221 5.28 8.19 -23.75
CA PHE A 221 3.97 8.11 -24.39
C PHE A 221 3.88 9.07 -25.58
N SER A 222 4.19 10.35 -25.39
CA SER A 222 4.07 11.35 -26.44
C SER A 222 4.99 11.11 -27.63
N ARG A 223 6.18 10.52 -27.42
CA ARG A 223 7.06 10.06 -28.51
C ARG A 223 6.42 8.98 -29.39
N THR A 224 5.47 8.20 -28.87
CA THR A 224 4.75 7.20 -29.67
C THR A 224 3.56 7.76 -30.42
N ARG A 225 3.05 8.94 -30.04
CA ARG A 225 1.83 9.54 -30.59
C ARG A 225 2.09 10.79 -31.43
N CYS A 226 3.18 11.52 -31.17
CA CYS A 226 3.49 12.80 -31.80
C CYS A 226 4.81 12.72 -32.56
N VAL A 227 4.74 12.91 -33.88
CA VAL A 227 5.90 12.93 -34.78
C VAL A 227 6.85 14.07 -34.43
N HIS A 228 6.32 15.26 -34.09
CA HIS A 228 7.16 16.40 -33.65
C HIS A 228 8.03 16.02 -32.46
N ILE A 229 7.43 15.48 -31.40
CA ILE A 229 8.15 15.11 -30.18
C ILE A 229 9.13 13.98 -30.47
N ALA A 230 8.75 12.97 -31.25
CA ALA A 230 9.62 11.86 -31.63
C ALA A 230 10.86 12.33 -32.40
N MET A 231 10.68 13.20 -33.41
CA MET A 231 11.78 13.72 -34.22
C MET A 231 12.67 14.67 -33.42
N MET A 232 12.10 15.63 -32.70
CA MET A 232 12.87 16.57 -31.88
C MET A 232 13.65 15.82 -30.79
N ALA A 233 13.05 14.82 -30.15
CA ALA A 233 13.74 14.00 -29.16
C ALA A 233 14.98 13.27 -29.72
N LYS A 234 14.91 12.77 -30.96
CA LYS A 234 16.06 12.14 -31.64
C LYS A 234 17.16 13.15 -31.98
N LEU A 235 16.80 14.37 -32.35
CA LEU A 235 17.77 15.43 -32.66
C LEU A 235 18.54 15.89 -31.42
N VAL A 236 17.88 15.97 -30.26
CA VAL A 236 18.51 16.39 -29.00
C VAL A 236 19.05 15.22 -28.17
N GLU A 237 18.89 13.98 -28.61
CA GLU A 237 19.30 12.78 -27.86
C GLU A 237 20.79 12.70 -27.48
N PRO A 238 21.75 13.35 -28.18
CA PRO A 238 23.13 13.50 -27.70
C PRO A 238 23.20 14.25 -26.35
N ALA A 239 22.31 15.21 -26.12
CA ALA A 239 22.25 15.98 -24.89
C ALA A 239 21.61 15.15 -23.75
N LYS A 240 22.25 15.20 -22.58
CA LYS A 240 21.82 14.44 -21.41
C LYS A 240 20.86 15.19 -20.51
N ILE A 241 20.91 16.52 -20.53
CA ILE A 241 20.18 17.38 -19.59
C ILE A 241 19.29 18.34 -20.39
N MET A 242 18.01 18.39 -20.03
CA MET A 242 17.03 19.33 -20.59
C MET A 242 16.66 20.36 -19.52
N ARG A 243 16.94 21.64 -19.80
CA ARG A 243 16.52 22.77 -18.96
C ARG A 243 15.21 23.31 -19.49
N ASN A 244 14.11 23.04 -18.81
CA ASN A 244 12.80 23.56 -19.19
C ASN A 244 12.61 25.01 -18.69
N GLY A 245 11.90 25.80 -19.48
CA GLY A 245 11.59 27.20 -19.26
C GLY A 245 10.60 27.38 -18.11
N ALA A 246 10.03 28.58 -18.04
CA ALA A 246 8.92 28.81 -17.12
C ALA A 246 7.68 28.06 -17.62
N VAL A 247 6.99 27.41 -16.69
CA VAL A 247 5.67 26.81 -16.94
C VAL A 247 4.65 27.63 -16.18
N ASP A 248 3.61 28.06 -16.88
CA ASP A 248 2.55 28.88 -16.29
C ASP A 248 1.79 28.14 -15.17
N GLY A 249 1.16 28.90 -14.29
CA GLY A 249 0.24 28.35 -13.29
C GLY A 249 0.84 28.05 -11.91
N GLY A 250 1.89 28.79 -11.50
CA GLY A 250 2.31 28.89 -10.10
C GLY A 250 2.96 27.63 -9.52
N TRP A 251 3.74 26.90 -10.32
CA TRP A 251 4.45 25.70 -9.86
C TRP A 251 5.61 26.02 -8.91
N PRO A 252 5.91 25.11 -7.95
CA PRO A 252 7.07 25.27 -7.06
C PRO A 252 8.39 25.41 -7.82
N SER A 253 9.40 26.02 -7.19
CA SER A 253 10.74 26.23 -7.78
C SER A 253 11.42 24.95 -8.28
N ASP A 254 11.13 23.82 -7.65
CA ASP A 254 11.73 22.52 -7.95
C ASP A 254 11.17 21.86 -9.22
N PHE A 255 10.14 22.46 -9.83
CA PHE A 255 9.48 21.96 -11.02
C PHE A 255 10.45 21.74 -12.20
N LYS A 256 11.39 22.67 -12.42
CA LYS A 256 12.41 22.54 -13.47
C LYS A 256 13.26 21.29 -13.28
N ARG A 257 13.57 20.95 -12.02
CA ARG A 257 14.35 19.76 -11.66
C ARG A 257 13.55 18.49 -11.89
N ILE A 258 12.24 18.50 -11.61
CA ILE A 258 11.34 17.38 -11.88
C ILE A 258 11.33 17.06 -13.38
N LEU A 259 11.21 18.08 -14.24
CA LEU A 259 11.23 17.89 -15.69
C LEU A 259 12.56 17.36 -16.22
N GLU A 260 13.68 17.85 -15.68
CA GLU A 260 15.02 17.39 -16.04
C GLU A 260 15.22 15.90 -15.72
N ILE A 261 14.83 15.48 -14.51
CA ILE A 261 14.89 14.08 -14.08
C ILE A 261 13.95 13.23 -14.93
N GLY A 262 12.73 13.71 -15.19
CA GLY A 262 11.75 13.01 -16.02
C GLY A 262 12.22 12.80 -17.45
N TRP A 263 12.85 13.80 -18.07
CA TRP A 263 13.48 13.64 -19.38
C TRP A 263 14.58 12.59 -19.39
N THR A 264 15.45 12.63 -18.38
CA THR A 264 16.53 11.64 -18.22
C THR A 264 15.98 10.22 -18.11
N PHE A 265 14.84 10.07 -17.42
CA PHE A 265 14.13 8.81 -17.29
C PHE A 265 13.47 8.37 -18.60
N ALA A 266 12.80 9.28 -19.31
CA ALA A 266 12.14 9.01 -20.59
C ALA A 266 13.06 8.40 -21.65
N ARG A 267 14.34 8.78 -21.65
CA ARG A 267 15.35 8.23 -22.58
C ARG A 267 15.64 6.74 -22.37
N ARG A 268 15.31 6.19 -21.20
CA ARG A 268 15.61 4.82 -20.81
C ARG A 268 14.38 3.92 -20.77
N VAL A 269 13.20 4.47 -21.02
CA VAL A 269 11.92 3.78 -20.86
C VAL A 269 11.17 3.84 -22.16
N LYS A 270 10.64 2.69 -22.59
CA LYS A 270 9.71 2.62 -23.72
C LYS A 270 8.28 2.52 -23.20
N TRP A 271 7.34 3.13 -23.92
CA TRP A 271 5.94 3.12 -23.50
C TRP A 271 5.35 1.71 -23.49
N SER A 272 5.76 0.85 -24.42
CA SER A 272 5.36 -0.57 -24.44
C SER A 272 5.71 -1.29 -23.14
N GLU A 273 6.91 -1.08 -22.60
CA GLU A 273 7.35 -1.68 -21.33
C GLU A 273 6.50 -1.19 -20.15
N VAL A 274 6.07 0.07 -20.18
CA VAL A 274 5.18 0.65 -19.16
C VAL A 274 3.80 -0.02 -19.22
N VAL A 275 3.24 -0.19 -20.42
CA VAL A 275 1.95 -0.87 -20.62
C VAL A 275 2.03 -2.34 -20.17
N GLU A 276 3.10 -3.04 -20.53
CA GLU A 276 3.35 -4.44 -20.16
C GLU A 276 3.56 -4.63 -18.65
N SER A 277 4.08 -3.62 -17.95
CA SER A 277 4.26 -3.68 -16.50
C SER A 277 2.96 -3.67 -15.70
N HIS A 278 1.82 -3.35 -16.33
CA HIS A 278 0.51 -3.19 -15.69
C HIS A 278 0.47 -2.19 -14.53
N LEU A 279 1.48 -1.31 -14.39
CA LEU A 279 1.67 -0.43 -13.25
C LEU A 279 0.44 0.42 -12.89
N PHE A 280 -0.29 0.91 -13.90
CA PHE A 280 -1.50 1.71 -13.70
C PHE A 280 -2.78 0.87 -13.59
N GLY A 281 -2.79 -0.33 -14.21
CA GLY A 281 -3.92 -1.25 -14.18
C GLY A 281 -4.09 -1.97 -12.84
N GLU A 282 -3.05 -2.00 -12.01
CA GLU A 282 -3.09 -2.61 -10.70
C GLU A 282 -3.51 -1.65 -9.57
N VAL A 283 -3.71 -0.37 -9.85
CA VAL A 283 -4.20 0.60 -8.86
C VAL A 283 -5.68 0.31 -8.57
N HIS A 284 -6.07 0.31 -7.31
CA HIS A 284 -7.44 -0.01 -6.85
C HIS A 284 -7.90 -1.43 -7.23
N ASN A 285 -6.98 -2.35 -7.48
CA ASN A 285 -7.32 -3.71 -7.90
C ASN A 285 -7.70 -4.66 -6.76
N ARG A 286 -7.72 -4.18 -5.50
CA ARG A 286 -8.09 -5.05 -4.37
C ARG A 286 -9.58 -5.25 -4.33
N LEU A 287 -9.94 -6.47 -3.99
CA LEU A 287 -11.31 -6.90 -3.83
C LEU A 287 -11.57 -7.23 -2.36
N LEU A 288 -12.68 -6.74 -1.83
CA LEU A 288 -13.14 -7.05 -0.49
C LEU A 288 -14.39 -7.93 -0.56
N LEU A 289 -14.29 -9.18 -0.10
CA LEU A 289 -15.48 -9.99 0.20
C LEU A 289 -15.95 -9.72 1.62
N VAL A 290 -17.20 -9.31 1.76
CA VAL A 290 -17.89 -9.13 3.04
C VAL A 290 -18.83 -10.31 3.22
N VAL A 291 -18.44 -11.20 4.13
CA VAL A 291 -18.94 -12.59 4.19
C VAL A 291 -19.61 -12.85 5.55
N PRO A 292 -20.81 -13.45 5.59
CA PRO A 292 -21.46 -13.83 6.84
C PRO A 292 -20.68 -14.96 7.53
N THR A 293 -20.80 -15.06 8.86
CA THR A 293 -20.04 -16.02 9.69
C THR A 293 -20.35 -17.48 9.32
N VAL A 294 -21.50 -17.77 8.70
CA VAL A 294 -21.82 -19.12 8.19
C VAL A 294 -20.81 -19.64 7.16
N LEU A 295 -20.15 -18.74 6.43
CA LEU A 295 -19.10 -19.03 5.45
C LEU A 295 -17.69 -18.86 6.03
N GLN A 296 -17.50 -18.88 7.36
CA GLN A 296 -16.20 -18.68 8.03
C GLN A 296 -15.08 -19.58 7.48
N ARG A 297 -15.43 -20.77 6.96
CA ARG A 297 -14.45 -21.71 6.41
C ARG A 297 -13.68 -21.16 5.21
N MET A 298 -14.17 -20.11 4.56
CA MET A 298 -13.42 -19.37 3.54
C MET A 298 -12.07 -18.86 4.05
N ARG A 299 -11.90 -18.69 5.37
CA ARG A 299 -10.65 -18.26 5.99
C ARG A 299 -9.51 -19.25 5.79
N PHE A 300 -9.85 -20.53 5.60
CA PHE A 300 -8.88 -21.61 5.37
C PHE A 300 -8.60 -21.84 3.88
N MET A 301 -9.26 -21.07 3.01
CA MET A 301 -8.92 -21.05 1.60
C MET A 301 -7.63 -20.25 1.40
N THR A 302 -6.77 -20.77 0.54
CA THR A 302 -5.54 -20.12 0.11
C THR A 302 -5.58 -19.91 -1.39
N GLY A 303 -4.88 -18.89 -1.83
CA GLY A 303 -4.90 -18.44 -3.21
C GLY A 303 -5.09 -16.93 -3.22
N GLY A 304 -4.51 -16.26 -4.19
CA GLY A 304 -4.72 -14.84 -4.39
C GLY A 304 -4.02 -13.90 -3.41
N THR A 305 -3.67 -12.71 -3.91
CA THR A 305 -3.09 -11.61 -3.13
C THR A 305 -3.96 -10.35 -3.18
N LYS A 306 -4.93 -10.31 -4.11
CA LYS A 306 -5.80 -9.17 -4.35
C LYS A 306 -7.10 -9.27 -3.55
N THR A 307 -7.51 -10.48 -3.21
CA THR A 307 -8.76 -10.77 -2.50
C THR A 307 -8.57 -10.72 -0.99
N ARG A 308 -9.31 -9.84 -0.32
CA ARG A 308 -9.41 -9.75 1.15
C ARG A 308 -10.80 -10.17 1.59
N VAL A 309 -10.87 -10.94 2.67
CA VAL A 309 -12.14 -11.42 3.22
C VAL A 309 -12.37 -10.81 4.60
N PHE A 310 -13.52 -10.19 4.79
CA PHE A 310 -14.02 -9.68 6.05
C PHE A 310 -15.24 -10.49 6.49
N TYR A 311 -15.21 -10.99 7.71
CA TYR A 311 -16.30 -11.80 8.27
C TYR A 311 -17.16 -10.97 9.20
N TYR A 312 -18.47 -11.07 9.06
CA TYR A 312 -19.42 -10.40 9.94
C TYR A 312 -20.44 -11.40 10.51
N SER A 313 -20.85 -11.19 11.77
CA SER A 313 -21.93 -11.95 12.41
C SER A 313 -23.29 -11.25 12.25
N GLU A 314 -23.29 -9.92 12.25
CA GLU A 314 -24.42 -9.04 11.99
C GLU A 314 -23.92 -7.83 11.22
N PHE A 315 -24.79 -7.14 10.46
CA PHE A 315 -24.39 -5.91 9.77
C PHE A 315 -23.88 -4.80 10.69
N SER A 316 -24.23 -4.83 11.98
CA SER A 316 -23.67 -3.96 13.03
C SER A 316 -22.13 -4.03 13.15
N ALA A 317 -21.49 -5.07 12.60
CA ALA A 317 -20.04 -5.22 12.54
C ALA A 317 -19.39 -4.40 11.40
N LEU A 318 -20.18 -3.96 10.40
CA LEU A 318 -19.77 -3.09 9.29
C LEU A 318 -19.66 -1.64 9.75
N ARG A 319 -18.93 -1.40 10.83
CA ARG A 319 -18.77 -0.07 11.42
C ARG A 319 -17.81 0.75 10.59
N THR A 320 -18.20 1.97 10.25
CA THR A 320 -17.36 2.97 9.54
C THR A 320 -16.06 3.30 10.26
N LYS A 321 -15.99 3.08 11.59
CA LYS A 321 -14.76 3.23 12.39
C LYS A 321 -13.73 2.12 12.17
N ASN A 322 -14.04 1.10 11.37
CA ASN A 322 -13.12 0.02 11.06
C ASN A 322 -12.35 0.35 9.77
N ASP A 323 -11.25 1.08 9.89
CA ASP A 323 -10.42 1.50 8.75
C ASP A 323 -9.89 0.34 7.90
N SER A 324 -9.89 -0.89 8.44
CA SER A 324 -9.36 -2.06 7.72
C SER A 324 -10.21 -2.52 6.54
N ILE A 325 -11.50 -2.14 6.50
CA ILE A 325 -12.45 -2.48 5.42
C ILE A 325 -12.75 -1.31 4.48
N PHE A 326 -12.33 -0.09 4.83
CA PHE A 326 -12.50 1.13 4.01
C PHE A 326 -11.13 1.66 3.55
N MET A 327 -10.32 0.77 2.98
CA MET A 327 -9.02 1.16 2.47
C MET A 327 -9.12 1.73 1.05
N ASP A 328 -8.32 2.74 0.76
CA ASP A 328 -8.33 3.43 -0.54
C ASP A 328 -8.01 2.51 -1.72
N ASP A 329 -7.31 1.39 -1.50
CA ASP A 329 -6.90 0.46 -2.54
C ASP A 329 -7.98 -0.56 -2.94
N VAL A 330 -9.16 -0.52 -2.29
CA VAL A 330 -10.30 -1.39 -2.61
C VAL A 330 -11.11 -0.78 -3.75
N GLY A 331 -11.12 -1.42 -4.91
CA GLY A 331 -11.94 -1.00 -6.06
C GLY A 331 -13.27 -1.74 -6.18
N VAL A 332 -13.39 -2.94 -5.60
CA VAL A 332 -14.61 -3.75 -5.65
C VAL A 332 -14.92 -4.36 -4.29
N VAL A 333 -16.18 -4.29 -3.88
CA VAL A 333 -16.70 -4.91 -2.67
C VAL A 333 -17.84 -5.85 -3.05
N ILE A 334 -17.75 -7.11 -2.61
CA ILE A 334 -18.82 -8.10 -2.78
C ILE A 334 -19.43 -8.35 -1.41
N ILE A 335 -20.70 -7.99 -1.24
CA ILE A 335 -21.45 -8.23 -0.02
C ILE A 335 -22.31 -9.47 -0.24
N ILE A 336 -21.99 -10.52 0.52
CA ILE A 336 -22.82 -11.72 0.61
C ILE A 336 -23.79 -11.51 1.76
N LEU A 337 -25.09 -11.59 1.51
CA LEU A 337 -26.12 -11.40 2.53
C LEU A 337 -26.16 -12.54 3.56
N PRO A 338 -26.63 -12.29 4.79
CA PRO A 338 -26.73 -13.34 5.80
C PRO A 338 -27.88 -14.31 5.47
N PRO A 339 -27.82 -15.54 5.99
CA PRO A 339 -28.86 -16.55 5.77
C PRO A 339 -30.19 -16.24 6.49
N GLU A 340 -30.19 -15.28 7.43
CA GLU A 340 -31.36 -14.87 8.21
C GLU A 340 -31.38 -13.36 8.43
N GLU A 341 -32.58 -12.83 8.69
CA GLU A 341 -32.80 -11.41 8.94
C GLU A 341 -32.07 -10.91 10.19
N PRO A 342 -31.30 -9.81 10.08
CA PRO A 342 -30.74 -9.15 11.24
C PRO A 342 -31.84 -8.77 12.23
N ARG A 343 -31.73 -9.25 13.47
CA ARG A 343 -32.72 -9.01 14.54
C ARG A 343 -32.84 -7.53 14.93
N LYS A 344 -31.80 -6.73 14.69
CA LYS A 344 -31.75 -5.32 15.07
C LYS A 344 -32.01 -4.44 13.86
N VAL A 345 -32.99 -3.56 13.95
CA VAL A 345 -33.29 -2.56 12.91
C VAL A 345 -32.07 -1.69 12.59
N THR A 346 -31.29 -1.32 13.61
CA THR A 346 -30.07 -0.51 13.46
C THR A 346 -28.96 -1.21 12.67
N ALA A 347 -29.02 -2.53 12.48
CA ALA A 347 -28.04 -3.25 11.67
C ALA A 347 -28.14 -2.85 10.18
N TRP A 348 -29.35 -2.55 9.70
CA TRP A 348 -29.58 -2.09 8.32
C TRP A 348 -28.93 -0.73 8.05
N LEU A 349 -28.96 0.19 9.03
CA LEU A 349 -28.26 1.47 8.94
C LEU A 349 -26.75 1.30 8.81
N ALA A 350 -26.17 0.31 9.49
CA ALA A 350 -24.74 0.01 9.39
C ALA A 350 -24.38 -0.51 7.99
N LEU A 351 -25.20 -1.38 7.40
CA LEU A 351 -25.02 -1.84 6.02
C LEU A 351 -25.05 -0.66 5.04
N LEU A 352 -26.09 0.19 5.10
CA LEU A 352 -26.22 1.33 4.19
C LEU A 352 -25.09 2.35 4.38
N SER A 353 -24.66 2.59 5.61
CA SER A 353 -23.52 3.47 5.91
C SER A 353 -22.22 2.94 5.29
N ALA A 354 -22.01 1.63 5.31
CA ALA A 354 -20.85 0.99 4.71
C ALA A 354 -20.90 1.05 3.17
N ILE A 355 -22.07 0.73 2.57
CA ILE A 355 -22.31 0.87 1.12
C ILE A 355 -22.04 2.31 0.69
N ASN A 356 -22.56 3.29 1.44
CA ASN A 356 -22.36 4.69 1.14
C ASN A 356 -20.88 5.08 1.17
N LEU A 357 -20.12 4.62 2.17
CA LEU A 357 -18.70 4.94 2.28
C LEU A 357 -17.90 4.32 1.13
N TRP A 358 -18.12 3.04 0.81
CA TRP A 358 -17.47 2.38 -0.33
C TRP A 358 -17.80 3.05 -1.66
N ALA A 359 -19.09 3.33 -1.92
CA ALA A 359 -19.53 4.02 -3.12
C ALA A 359 -18.93 5.43 -3.20
N THR A 360 -18.89 6.18 -2.08
CA THR A 360 -18.28 7.51 -2.03
C THR A 360 -16.77 7.46 -2.33
N CYS A 361 -16.06 6.43 -1.87
CA CYS A 361 -14.65 6.19 -2.21
C CYS A 361 -14.43 5.75 -3.68
N GLY A 362 -15.51 5.47 -4.42
CA GLY A 362 -15.49 5.07 -5.83
C GLY A 362 -15.36 3.57 -6.04
N ALA A 363 -15.54 2.75 -5.00
CA ALA A 363 -15.58 1.30 -5.14
C ALA A 363 -16.92 0.83 -5.72
N LYS A 364 -16.87 -0.22 -6.54
CA LYS A 364 -18.06 -0.91 -7.05
C LYS A 364 -18.57 -1.88 -5.98
N VAL A 365 -19.86 -1.82 -5.64
CA VAL A 365 -20.48 -2.66 -4.61
C VAL A 365 -21.42 -3.65 -5.28
N LEU A 366 -21.14 -4.94 -5.13
CA LEU A 366 -21.95 -6.04 -5.66
C LEU A 366 -22.72 -6.68 -4.51
N LEU A 367 -24.03 -6.82 -4.66
CA LEU A 367 -24.92 -7.45 -3.68
C LEU A 367 -25.28 -8.85 -4.16
N VAL A 368 -25.02 -9.88 -3.34
CA VAL A 368 -25.26 -11.28 -3.69
C VAL A 368 -25.98 -11.97 -2.53
N ASN A 369 -26.95 -12.84 -2.81
CA ASN A 369 -27.57 -13.64 -1.75
C ASN A 369 -26.55 -14.56 -1.07
N GLY A 370 -26.69 -14.72 0.25
CA GLY A 370 -26.00 -15.77 0.97
C GLY A 370 -26.65 -17.14 0.81
N PRO A 371 -26.03 -18.17 1.40
CA PRO A 371 -26.61 -19.50 1.51
C PRO A 371 -28.04 -19.49 2.05
N ARG A 372 -28.91 -20.35 1.51
CA ARG A 372 -30.31 -20.44 1.92
C ARG A 372 -30.45 -21.10 3.29
N SER A 373 -31.25 -20.53 4.19
CA SER A 373 -31.57 -21.15 5.49
C SER A 373 -32.86 -21.96 5.43
N ALA A 374 -33.07 -22.83 6.43
CA ALA A 374 -34.34 -23.54 6.61
C ALA A 374 -35.53 -22.58 6.75
N ASN A 375 -35.32 -21.41 7.34
CA ASN A 375 -36.30 -20.33 7.39
C ASN A 375 -36.33 -19.54 6.06
N THR A 376 -36.99 -20.12 5.05
CA THR A 376 -37.09 -19.51 3.71
C THR A 376 -37.67 -18.09 3.77
N PHE A 377 -38.67 -17.84 4.63
CA PHE A 377 -39.28 -16.52 4.76
C PHE A 377 -38.25 -15.46 5.20
N SER A 378 -37.45 -15.77 6.23
CA SER A 378 -36.42 -14.83 6.71
C SER A 378 -35.34 -14.58 5.66
N TRP A 379 -34.93 -15.61 4.92
CA TRP A 379 -33.93 -15.50 3.87
C TRP A 379 -34.40 -14.66 2.67
N GLU A 380 -35.65 -14.85 2.23
CA GLU A 380 -36.25 -14.03 1.16
C GLU A 380 -36.44 -12.59 1.63
N HIS A 381 -36.88 -12.39 2.87
CA HIS A 381 -37.12 -11.07 3.43
C HIS A 381 -35.82 -10.24 3.54
N VAL A 382 -34.68 -10.86 3.89
CA VAL A 382 -33.36 -10.20 3.85
C VAL A 382 -33.07 -9.61 2.49
N THR A 383 -33.34 -10.37 1.43
CA THR A 383 -33.08 -9.98 0.05
C THR A 383 -33.97 -8.80 -0.36
N GLN A 384 -35.28 -8.93 -0.15
CA GLN A 384 -36.26 -7.89 -0.47
C GLN A 384 -35.96 -6.59 0.29
N LYS A 385 -35.69 -6.70 1.59
CA LYS A 385 -35.43 -5.55 2.45
C LYS A 385 -34.10 -4.88 2.12
N THR A 386 -33.07 -5.64 1.79
CA THR A 386 -31.79 -5.10 1.27
C THR A 386 -32.04 -4.29 0.01
N ARG A 387 -32.76 -4.86 -0.97
CA ARG A 387 -33.09 -4.19 -2.22
C ARG A 387 -33.90 -2.92 -1.98
N SER A 388 -34.96 -2.98 -1.17
CA SER A 388 -35.78 -1.80 -0.83
C SER A 388 -34.94 -0.67 -0.23
N HIS A 389 -34.07 -0.99 0.74
CA HIS A 389 -33.17 -0.03 1.35
C HIS A 389 -32.14 0.56 0.38
N VAL A 390 -31.59 -0.26 -0.53
CA VAL A 390 -30.63 0.18 -1.54
C VAL A 390 -31.29 1.06 -2.60
N LEU A 391 -32.51 0.73 -3.03
CA LEU A 391 -33.28 1.57 -3.96
C LEU A 391 -33.59 2.94 -3.34
N SER A 392 -34.10 2.96 -2.10
CA SER A 392 -34.34 4.21 -1.37
C SER A 392 -33.05 5.03 -1.18
N TYR A 393 -31.91 4.37 -1.00
CA TYR A 393 -30.61 5.03 -0.94
C TYR A 393 -30.22 5.65 -2.29
N LEU A 394 -30.43 4.92 -3.40
CA LEU A 394 -30.13 5.40 -4.75
C LEU A 394 -31.07 6.52 -5.20
N ASP A 395 -32.31 6.56 -4.73
CA ASP A 395 -33.23 7.67 -4.96
C ASP A 395 -32.68 8.99 -4.38
N VAL A 396 -31.98 8.92 -3.25
CA VAL A 396 -31.33 10.07 -2.61
C VAL A 396 -29.95 10.37 -3.21
N ARG A 397 -29.27 9.35 -3.75
CA ARG A 397 -27.91 9.45 -4.32
C ARG A 397 -27.81 8.76 -5.69
N PRO A 398 -28.43 9.34 -6.73
CA PRO A 398 -28.43 8.76 -8.06
C PRO A 398 -27.03 8.66 -8.67
N GLU A 399 -26.08 9.51 -8.24
CA GLU A 399 -24.69 9.49 -8.68
C GLU A 399 -23.94 8.19 -8.33
N HIS A 400 -24.48 7.37 -7.45
CA HIS A 400 -23.92 6.06 -7.08
C HIS A 400 -24.54 4.88 -7.82
N ALA A 401 -25.55 5.10 -8.68
CA ALA A 401 -26.27 4.03 -9.37
C ALA A 401 -25.33 3.10 -10.15
N ASP A 402 -24.39 3.65 -10.92
CA ASP A 402 -23.43 2.88 -11.73
C ASP A 402 -22.44 2.05 -10.90
N ARG A 403 -22.31 2.37 -9.59
CA ARG A 403 -21.39 1.70 -8.67
C ARG A 403 -22.06 0.54 -7.92
N ILE A 404 -23.40 0.53 -7.81
CA ILE A 404 -24.13 -0.49 -7.07
C ILE A 404 -24.73 -1.48 -8.05
N VAL A 405 -24.33 -2.76 -7.93
CA VAL A 405 -24.81 -3.84 -8.79
C VAL A 405 -25.61 -4.83 -7.96
N ASP A 406 -26.90 -4.93 -8.25
CA ASP A 406 -27.79 -5.95 -7.69
C ASP A 406 -27.64 -7.26 -8.48
N LEU A 407 -26.99 -8.26 -7.86
CA LEU A 407 -26.89 -9.63 -8.37
C LEU A 407 -27.71 -10.60 -7.51
N MET A 408 -28.64 -10.09 -6.72
CA MET A 408 -29.49 -10.90 -5.87
C MET A 408 -30.68 -11.47 -6.67
N GLN A 409 -31.35 -12.49 -6.12
CA GLN A 409 -32.57 -13.07 -6.65
C GLN A 409 -33.62 -11.97 -6.94
N ARG A 410 -34.14 -11.93 -8.17
CA ARG A 410 -35.08 -10.91 -8.62
C ARG A 410 -36.45 -11.08 -7.96
N ASP A 411 -37.04 -12.26 -8.14
CA ASP A 411 -38.39 -12.56 -7.70
C ASP A 411 -38.40 -13.69 -6.65
N PRO A 412 -39.17 -13.57 -5.56
CA PRO A 412 -39.31 -14.63 -4.56
C PRO A 412 -39.74 -15.96 -5.19
N GLY A 413 -39.24 -17.08 -4.66
CA GLY A 413 -39.52 -18.40 -5.22
C GLY A 413 -38.89 -18.73 -6.57
N THR A 414 -38.23 -17.79 -7.27
CA THR A 414 -37.55 -18.10 -8.54
C THR A 414 -36.21 -18.80 -8.32
N TYR A 415 -35.97 -19.88 -9.07
CA TYR A 415 -34.71 -20.62 -9.01
C TYR A 415 -33.78 -20.16 -10.14
N ASP A 416 -32.58 -19.71 -9.78
CA ASP A 416 -31.52 -19.39 -10.73
C ASP A 416 -30.34 -20.35 -10.53
N ALA A 417 -30.15 -21.25 -11.49
CA ALA A 417 -29.08 -22.25 -11.45
C ALA A 417 -27.67 -21.64 -11.51
N GLN A 418 -27.53 -20.39 -11.98
CA GLN A 418 -26.24 -19.68 -12.07
C GLN A 418 -25.88 -18.95 -10.77
N SER A 419 -26.82 -18.84 -9.83
CA SER A 419 -26.60 -18.17 -8.57
C SER A 419 -25.80 -19.02 -7.59
N ALA A 420 -24.87 -18.39 -6.85
CA ALA A 420 -24.01 -19.10 -5.89
C ALA A 420 -24.81 -19.85 -4.81
N TRP A 421 -25.89 -19.24 -4.32
CA TRP A 421 -26.76 -19.82 -3.30
C TRP A 421 -27.50 -21.07 -3.78
N ALA A 422 -27.76 -21.22 -5.08
CA ALA A 422 -28.50 -22.35 -5.65
C ALA A 422 -27.65 -23.63 -5.74
N THR A 423 -26.32 -23.48 -5.73
CA THR A 423 -25.37 -24.59 -5.81
C THR A 423 -25.08 -25.27 -4.48
N VAL A 424 -25.55 -24.67 -3.38
CA VAL A 424 -25.42 -25.23 -2.04
C VAL A 424 -26.80 -25.57 -1.48
N GLY A 425 -26.88 -26.67 -0.72
CA GLY A 425 -28.12 -27.08 -0.08
C GLY A 425 -28.61 -26.08 0.97
N VAL A 426 -29.85 -26.29 1.43
CA VAL A 426 -30.45 -25.51 2.51
C VAL A 426 -29.71 -25.78 3.82
N LEU A 427 -29.34 -24.71 4.51
CA LEU A 427 -28.69 -24.79 5.81
C LEU A 427 -29.71 -25.10 6.90
N PRO A 428 -29.55 -26.22 7.63
CA PRO A 428 -30.46 -26.58 8.71
C PRO A 428 -30.34 -25.61 9.89
N ASP A 429 -29.13 -25.14 10.18
CA ASP A 429 -28.83 -24.18 11.24
C ASP A 429 -27.97 -23.04 10.68
N SER A 430 -28.51 -21.82 10.73
CA SER A 430 -27.86 -20.59 10.27
C SER A 430 -26.72 -20.12 11.18
N SER A 431 -26.64 -20.67 12.41
CA SER A 431 -25.61 -20.35 13.39
C SER A 431 -24.34 -21.20 13.23
N GLN A 432 -24.43 -22.32 12.50
CA GLN A 432 -23.33 -23.22 12.24
C GLN A 432 -22.55 -22.83 10.98
N TRP A 433 -21.28 -23.22 10.93
CA TRP A 433 -20.47 -23.04 9.73
C TRP A 433 -20.82 -24.10 8.70
N MET A 434 -20.91 -23.68 7.44
CA MET A 434 -21.03 -24.60 6.31
C MET A 434 -19.87 -25.60 6.26
N SER A 435 -20.12 -26.77 5.66
CA SER A 435 -19.07 -27.75 5.39
C SER A 435 -17.99 -27.14 4.47
N PRO A 436 -16.75 -27.66 4.50
CA PRO A 436 -15.70 -27.20 3.60
C PRO A 436 -16.12 -27.32 2.12
N ASP A 437 -16.66 -28.47 1.72
CA ASP A 437 -17.02 -28.74 0.33
C ASP A 437 -18.11 -27.79 -0.16
N SER A 438 -19.18 -27.58 0.63
CA SER A 438 -20.23 -26.62 0.29
C SER A 438 -19.69 -25.17 0.25
N THR A 439 -18.75 -24.82 1.14
CA THR A 439 -18.10 -23.49 1.10
C THR A 439 -17.28 -23.29 -0.19
N GLN A 440 -16.54 -24.31 -0.61
CA GLN A 440 -15.77 -24.27 -1.85
C GLN A 440 -16.68 -24.23 -3.09
N MET A 441 -17.76 -25.02 -3.11
CA MET A 441 -18.78 -24.97 -4.16
C MET A 441 -19.40 -23.59 -4.25
N PHE A 442 -19.85 -23.02 -3.12
CA PHE A 442 -20.40 -21.67 -3.08
C PHE A 442 -19.42 -20.65 -3.67
N TYR A 443 -18.14 -20.69 -3.28
CA TYR A 443 -17.14 -19.75 -3.78
C TYR A 443 -16.90 -19.90 -5.29
N ASN A 444 -16.80 -21.13 -5.79
CA ASN A 444 -16.61 -21.38 -7.22
C ASN A 444 -17.81 -20.86 -8.03
N SER A 445 -19.03 -21.09 -7.55
CA SER A 445 -20.25 -20.58 -8.17
C SER A 445 -20.34 -19.06 -8.08
N LEU A 446 -19.91 -18.46 -6.95
CA LEU A 446 -19.79 -17.00 -6.81
C LEU A 446 -18.83 -16.42 -7.86
N CYS A 447 -17.68 -17.08 -8.10
CA CYS A 447 -16.74 -16.66 -9.14
C CYS A 447 -17.40 -16.62 -10.53
N ASN A 448 -18.23 -17.61 -10.85
CA ASN A 448 -18.97 -17.66 -12.11
C ASN A 448 -20.07 -16.59 -12.17
N GLN A 449 -20.83 -16.41 -11.08
CA GLN A 449 -21.91 -15.43 -11.02
C GLN A 449 -21.41 -14.00 -11.24
N VAL A 450 -20.27 -13.63 -10.65
CA VAL A 450 -19.73 -12.26 -10.74
C VAL A 450 -18.79 -12.04 -11.93
N GLN A 451 -18.47 -13.08 -12.72
CA GLN A 451 -17.41 -13.04 -13.74
C GLN A 451 -17.58 -11.94 -14.79
N HIS A 452 -18.84 -11.58 -15.09
CA HIS A 452 -19.18 -10.54 -16.07
C HIS A 452 -18.88 -9.12 -15.56
N VAL A 453 -18.73 -8.96 -14.24
CA VAL A 453 -18.38 -7.68 -13.59
C VAL A 453 -16.93 -7.68 -13.12
N VAL A 454 -16.49 -8.76 -12.48
CA VAL A 454 -15.16 -8.87 -11.88
C VAL A 454 -14.64 -10.29 -11.91
N LYS A 455 -13.36 -10.45 -12.25
CA LYS A 455 -12.68 -11.74 -12.23
C LYS A 455 -12.11 -12.01 -10.84
N LEU A 456 -12.76 -12.90 -10.09
CA LEU A 456 -12.25 -13.36 -8.79
C LEU A 456 -11.03 -14.29 -8.94
N GLU A 457 -10.13 -14.23 -7.96
CA GLU A 457 -8.99 -15.14 -7.87
C GLU A 457 -9.47 -16.55 -7.52
N LYS A 458 -8.87 -17.59 -8.12
CA LYS A 458 -9.20 -18.96 -7.74
C LYS A 458 -8.66 -19.24 -6.34
N LEU A 459 -9.55 -19.41 -5.37
CA LEU A 459 -9.22 -19.82 -4.01
C LEU A 459 -9.46 -21.32 -3.86
N THR A 460 -8.52 -22.02 -3.25
CA THR A 460 -8.62 -23.45 -2.95
C THR A 460 -8.52 -23.67 -1.46
N LEU A 461 -9.40 -24.48 -0.90
CA LEU A 461 -9.23 -24.99 0.46
C LEU A 461 -7.88 -25.70 0.58
N THR A 462 -7.09 -25.29 1.58
CA THR A 462 -5.91 -26.08 1.92
C THR A 462 -6.36 -27.42 2.46
N PRO A 463 -5.83 -28.55 1.97
CA PRO A 463 -6.08 -29.83 2.61
C PRO A 463 -5.61 -29.70 4.05
N PHE A 464 -6.54 -29.90 4.98
CA PHE A 464 -6.29 -29.76 6.40
C PHE A 464 -5.20 -30.79 6.76
N ARG A 465 -3.95 -30.33 6.98
CA ARG A 465 -2.91 -31.22 7.50
C ARG A 465 -3.27 -31.54 8.95
N ALA A 466 -3.84 -32.71 9.15
CA ALA A 466 -4.19 -33.30 10.43
C ALA A 466 -2.93 -33.61 11.27
N HIS A 467 -2.12 -32.61 11.59
CA HIS A 467 -1.12 -32.73 12.65
C HIS A 467 -1.69 -32.14 13.93
N LYS A 468 -2.26 -33.04 14.75
CA LYS A 468 -2.47 -32.91 16.20
C LYS A 468 -3.11 -31.58 16.70
N ARG A 469 -4.21 -31.14 16.09
CA ARG A 469 -5.16 -30.22 16.73
C ARG A 469 -6.57 -30.79 16.60
N LYS A 470 -7.29 -30.88 17.74
CA LYS A 470 -8.71 -31.22 17.81
C LYS A 470 -9.47 -30.44 16.73
N GLU A 471 -10.43 -31.10 16.09
CA GLU A 471 -11.41 -30.45 15.19
C GLU A 471 -11.96 -29.18 15.85
N PRO A 472 -12.06 -28.05 15.12
CA PRO A 472 -12.61 -26.82 15.68
C PRO A 472 -14.08 -27.04 16.05
N GLY A 473 -14.38 -26.93 17.34
CA GLY A 473 -15.68 -27.20 17.93
C GLY A 473 -16.81 -26.30 17.43
N GLU A 474 -18.01 -26.85 17.56
CA GLU A 474 -19.32 -26.25 17.34
C GLU A 474 -19.49 -24.85 17.97
N PRO A 475 -20.39 -24.00 17.45
CA PRO A 475 -20.67 -22.69 18.03
C PRO A 475 -21.16 -22.80 19.47
N ALA A 476 -20.67 -21.91 20.34
CA ALA A 476 -21.05 -21.89 21.76
C ALA A 476 -22.58 -21.69 21.93
N PRO A 477 -23.25 -22.48 22.78
CA PRO A 477 -24.68 -22.31 23.03
C PRO A 477 -24.93 -21.04 23.83
N LYS A 478 -25.96 -20.29 23.42
CA LYS A 478 -26.57 -19.24 24.24
C LYS A 478 -27.65 -19.85 25.12
N ALA A 479 -27.37 -20.05 26.40
CA ALA A 479 -28.40 -20.15 27.42
C ALA A 479 -27.81 -19.64 28.74
N GLY A 480 -28.47 -18.64 29.33
CA GLY A 480 -28.16 -18.18 30.67
C GLY A 480 -28.88 -19.06 31.68
N THR A 481 -28.13 -19.55 32.67
CA THR A 481 -28.61 -19.87 34.01
C THR A 481 -27.44 -19.59 34.94
N GLY A 482 -27.67 -18.75 35.94
CA GLY A 482 -26.64 -18.27 36.84
C GLY A 482 -26.18 -19.34 37.82
N GLU A 483 -24.87 -19.43 37.99
CA GLU A 483 -24.18 -19.59 39.27
C GLU A 483 -22.70 -19.18 39.09
N PRO A 484 -22.07 -18.48 40.04
CA PRO A 484 -20.71 -17.96 39.87
C PRO A 484 -19.67 -19.00 40.27
N CYS A 485 -18.76 -19.33 39.36
CA CYS A 485 -17.57 -20.14 39.64
C CYS A 485 -16.27 -19.41 39.25
N PRO A 486 -15.14 -19.74 39.89
CA PRO A 486 -14.23 -18.75 40.45
C PRO A 486 -13.12 -18.28 39.51
N ALA A 487 -12.52 -17.17 39.89
CA ALA A 487 -11.51 -16.42 39.14
C ALA A 487 -10.29 -17.25 38.72
N ALA A 488 -10.22 -17.64 37.44
CA ALA A 488 -9.00 -18.10 36.79
C ALA A 488 -8.38 -16.96 35.96
N THR A 489 -7.46 -16.25 36.62
CA THR A 489 -6.28 -15.52 36.12
C THR A 489 -6.25 -15.07 34.65
N ARG A 490 -6.58 -13.79 34.45
CA ARG A 490 -6.28 -12.98 33.24
C ARG A 490 -4.77 -12.94 32.93
N GLY A 491 -4.28 -13.86 32.09
CA GLY A 491 -2.85 -13.92 31.72
C GLY A 491 -2.48 -13.70 30.24
N GLY A 492 -3.44 -13.75 29.29
CA GLY A 492 -3.12 -13.92 27.86
C GLY A 492 -2.94 -12.64 27.02
N ASN A 493 -3.60 -11.53 27.35
CA ASN A 493 -3.81 -10.45 26.37
C ASN A 493 -2.89 -9.23 26.49
N ARG A 494 -2.01 -9.15 27.50
CA ARG A 494 -1.16 -7.97 27.71
C ARG A 494 -0.03 -7.86 26.68
N LYS A 495 0.51 -8.99 26.20
CA LYS A 495 1.56 -9.03 25.15
C LYS A 495 1.01 -8.65 23.76
N HIS A 496 -0.20 -9.09 23.42
CA HIS A 496 -0.81 -8.78 22.13
C HIS A 496 -1.20 -7.29 22.05
N ARG A 497 -1.76 -6.74 23.14
CA ARG A 497 -2.09 -5.31 23.23
C ARG A 497 -0.84 -4.42 23.17
N LYS A 498 0.23 -4.78 23.88
CA LYS A 498 1.52 -4.06 23.79
C LYS A 498 2.13 -4.12 22.38
N ARG A 499 2.00 -5.23 21.65
CA ARG A 499 2.48 -5.35 20.26
C ARG A 499 1.63 -4.52 19.28
N ALA A 500 0.32 -4.44 19.48
CA ALA A 500 -0.56 -3.58 18.69
C ALA A 500 -0.28 -2.09 18.95
N GLU A 501 -0.13 -1.68 20.21
CA GLU A 501 0.24 -0.32 20.60
C GLU A 501 1.63 0.09 20.09
N ALA A 502 2.58 -0.84 20.03
CA ALA A 502 3.90 -0.60 19.45
C ALA A 502 3.84 -0.38 17.93
N ARG A 503 3.05 -1.20 17.21
CA ARG A 503 2.82 -1.04 15.76
C ARG A 503 2.10 0.27 15.42
N TYR A 504 1.18 0.70 16.28
CA TYR A 504 0.49 1.98 16.13
C TYR A 504 1.44 3.16 16.34
N ARG A 505 2.30 3.11 17.38
CA ARG A 505 3.33 4.13 17.62
C ARG A 505 4.38 4.21 16.51
N ASP A 506 4.79 3.09 15.92
CA ASP A 506 5.69 3.08 14.77
C ASP A 506 5.05 3.68 13.50
N LYS A 507 3.75 3.43 13.27
CA LYS A 507 3.02 4.08 12.18
C LYS A 507 2.92 5.59 12.37
N GLN A 508 2.63 6.06 13.57
CA GLN A 508 2.58 7.51 13.82
C GLN A 508 3.97 8.17 13.69
N ARG A 509 5.03 7.51 14.13
CA ARG A 509 6.41 7.99 13.92
C ARG A 509 6.80 8.02 12.43
N SER A 510 6.33 7.06 11.64
CA SER A 510 6.52 7.07 10.18
C SER A 510 5.78 8.22 9.49
N VAL A 511 4.66 8.68 10.03
CA VAL A 511 3.89 9.81 9.48
C VAL A 511 4.56 11.14 9.84
N VAL A 512 4.98 11.30 11.10
CA VAL A 512 5.74 12.49 11.55
C VAL A 512 7.06 12.62 10.79
N HIS A 513 7.79 11.51 10.58
CA HIS A 513 9.05 11.54 9.84
C HIS A 513 8.88 11.79 8.32
N LYS A 514 7.66 11.63 7.80
CA LYS A 514 7.31 12.02 6.42
C LYS A 514 6.90 13.49 6.34
N LEU A 515 6.30 14.05 7.40
CA LEU A 515 6.00 15.48 7.51
C LEU A 515 7.28 16.31 7.72
N ASP A 516 8.21 15.84 8.56
CA ASP A 516 9.52 16.49 8.80
C ASP A 516 10.50 16.38 7.61
N ALA A 517 10.15 15.61 6.57
CA ALA A 517 10.94 15.51 5.33
C ALA A 517 10.39 16.40 4.21
N VAL A 518 9.27 17.11 4.46
CA VAL A 518 8.56 17.98 3.52
C VAL A 518 8.62 19.45 3.96
N LEU A 519 8.98 19.72 5.22
CA LEU A 519 9.51 21.02 5.68
C LEU A 519 11.04 21.00 5.56
#